data_AF-A0A2E4WX51-F1
#
_entry.id   AF-A0A2E4WX51-F1
#
_cell.length_a   1.000
_cell.length_b   1.000
_cell.length_c   1.000
_cell.angle_alpha   90.00
_cell.angle_beta   90.00
_cell.angle_gamma   90.00
#
_symmetry.space_group_name_H-M   'P 1'
#
loop_
_entity.id
_entity.type
_entity.pdbx_description
1 polymer ?
#
loop_
_entity_poly.entity_id
_entity_poly.type
_entity_poly.pdbx_seq_one_letter_code
_entity_poly.pdbx_strand_id
1 'polypeptide(L)'
;MAFWTSTLTLLVWPLVSWRFDEMDPIAGISPTYFGLAGIGLTVLIIVLSIGWVYDVTFGLWREHLTVVQERNPFTTYKLNPPFGMILSQTNTILRKMADGDDEVIRHCDFVDRWLEWNAEQEIWSRTMSSWKNIIEDEDPFLIHLSEESRNKLETSAEDLQDF
;
A
#
# COMPACT_ATOMS: atom_id res chain seq x y z
N MET A 1 -18.48 9.76 -10.68
CA MET A 1 -18.59 11.22 -10.47
C MET A 1 -19.46 11.89 -11.53
N ALA A 2 -19.13 11.78 -12.83
CA ALA A 2 -19.89 12.42 -13.91
C ALA A 2 -21.42 12.16 -13.86
N PHE A 3 -21.84 10.90 -13.64
CA PHE A 3 -23.26 10.54 -13.47
C PHE A 3 -23.94 11.37 -12.37
N TRP A 4 -23.42 11.32 -11.14
CA TRP A 4 -23.99 12.04 -9.99
C TRP A 4 -23.97 13.55 -10.15
N THR A 5 -22.89 14.11 -10.71
CA THR A 5 -22.81 15.54 -11.02
C THR A 5 -23.87 15.94 -12.05
N SER A 6 -24.04 15.17 -13.13
CA SER A 6 -25.08 15.44 -14.13
C SER A 6 -26.49 15.36 -13.56
N THR A 7 -26.79 14.35 -12.75
CA THR A 7 -28.12 14.17 -12.14
C THR A 7 -28.44 15.30 -11.17
N LEU A 8 -27.52 15.66 -10.28
CA LEU A 8 -27.72 16.77 -9.33
C LEU A 8 -27.86 18.11 -10.06
N THR A 9 -27.06 18.33 -11.11
CA THR A 9 -27.15 19.55 -11.92
C THR A 9 -28.53 19.69 -12.55
N LEU A 10 -29.05 18.62 -13.16
CA LEU A 10 -30.37 18.63 -13.80
C LEU A 10 -31.53 18.70 -12.81
N LEU A 11 -31.37 18.17 -11.60
CA LEU A 11 -32.37 18.31 -10.53
C LEU A 11 -32.43 19.74 -9.97
N VAL A 12 -31.29 20.42 -9.88
CA VAL A 12 -31.20 21.80 -9.38
C VAL A 12 -31.62 22.81 -10.44
N TRP A 13 -31.38 22.54 -11.72
CA TRP A 13 -31.73 23.43 -12.83
C TRP A 13 -33.14 24.03 -12.77
N PRO A 14 -34.24 23.26 -12.63
CA PRO A 14 -35.60 23.82 -12.60
C PRO A 14 -35.86 24.78 -11.41
N LEU A 15 -35.04 24.72 -10.34
CA LEU A 15 -35.16 25.61 -9.18
C LEU A 15 -34.51 26.98 -9.42
N VAL A 16 -33.57 27.06 -10.36
CA VAL A 16 -32.73 28.25 -10.59
C VAL A 16 -32.87 28.78 -12.03
N SER A 17 -33.55 28.06 -12.92
CA SER A 17 -33.68 28.41 -14.35
C SER A 17 -34.24 29.82 -14.59
N TRP A 18 -35.19 30.25 -13.74
CA TRP A 18 -35.80 31.58 -13.78
C TRP A 18 -34.78 32.73 -13.73
N ARG A 19 -33.59 32.50 -13.17
CA ARG A 19 -32.52 33.51 -13.10
C ARG A 19 -31.79 33.72 -14.43
N PHE A 20 -31.89 32.75 -15.32
CA PHE A 20 -31.19 32.72 -16.61
C PHE A 20 -32.11 33.01 -17.80
N ASP A 21 -33.43 32.91 -17.61
CA ASP A 21 -34.43 33.17 -18.66
C ASP A 21 -34.47 34.66 -19.08
N GLU A 22 -34.13 35.57 -18.18
CA GLU A 22 -34.10 37.02 -18.43
C GLU A 22 -32.74 37.54 -18.92
N MET A 23 -31.75 36.65 -19.10
CA MET A 23 -30.39 37.03 -19.50
C MET A 23 -30.24 37.05 -21.02
N ASP A 24 -29.55 38.07 -21.54
CA ASP A 24 -29.19 38.12 -22.95
C ASP A 24 -28.11 37.06 -23.29
N PRO A 25 -28.15 36.48 -24.51
CA PRO A 25 -27.11 35.58 -24.98
C PRO A 25 -25.73 36.26 -24.96
N ILE A 26 -24.77 35.60 -24.32
CA ILE A 26 -23.38 36.06 -24.28
C ILE A 26 -22.62 35.36 -25.39
N ALA A 27 -22.04 36.14 -26.31
CA ALA A 27 -21.26 35.61 -27.45
C ALA A 27 -22.02 34.57 -28.31
N GLY A 28 -23.35 34.71 -28.42
CA GLY A 28 -24.21 33.78 -29.17
C GLY A 28 -24.54 32.47 -28.45
N ILE A 29 -24.07 32.29 -27.22
CA ILE A 29 -24.35 31.12 -26.38
C ILE A 29 -25.52 31.44 -25.45
N SER A 30 -26.47 30.51 -25.35
CA SER A 30 -27.60 30.63 -24.41
C SER A 30 -27.09 30.64 -22.96
N PRO A 31 -27.60 31.55 -22.10
CA PRO A 31 -27.27 31.60 -20.67
C PRO A 31 -27.49 30.28 -19.92
N THR A 32 -28.37 29.42 -20.43
CA THR A 32 -28.63 28.08 -19.92
C THR A 32 -27.38 27.22 -19.80
N TYR A 33 -26.47 27.26 -20.78
CA TYR A 33 -25.24 26.45 -20.72
C TYR A 33 -24.29 26.92 -19.62
N PHE A 34 -24.20 28.23 -19.41
CA PHE A 34 -23.41 28.80 -18.32
C PHE A 34 -24.02 28.48 -16.96
N GLY A 35 -25.34 28.52 -16.84
CA GLY A 35 -26.04 28.13 -15.61
C GLY A 35 -25.82 26.65 -15.27
N LEU A 36 -25.98 25.76 -16.24
CA LEU A 36 -25.72 24.33 -16.06
C LEU A 36 -24.26 24.04 -15.69
N ALA A 37 -23.31 24.69 -16.37
CA ALA A 37 -21.88 24.54 -16.05
C ALA A 37 -21.55 25.07 -14.64
N GLY A 38 -22.13 26.20 -14.24
CA GLY A 38 -21.94 26.79 -12.91
C GLY A 38 -22.49 25.92 -11.79
N ILE A 39 -23.70 25.37 -11.98
CA ILE A 39 -24.29 24.42 -11.03
C ILE A 39 -23.42 23.16 -10.94
N GLY A 40 -23.03 22.59 -12.07
CA GLY A 40 -22.19 21.39 -12.11
C GLY A 40 -20.84 21.58 -11.42
N LEU A 41 -20.17 22.71 -11.68
CA LEU A 41 -18.92 23.06 -11.01
C LEU A 41 -19.11 23.24 -9.50
N THR A 42 -20.18 23.89 -9.08
CA THR A 42 -20.49 24.09 -7.66
C THR A 42 -20.72 22.76 -6.94
N VAL A 43 -21.50 21.86 -7.54
CA VAL A 43 -21.72 20.51 -7.03
C VAL A 43 -20.38 19.77 -6.90
N LEU A 44 -19.51 19.83 -7.91
CA LEU A 44 -18.19 19.21 -7.85
C LEU A 44 -17.34 19.77 -6.72
N ILE A 45 -17.28 21.10 -6.57
CA ILE A 45 -16.51 21.75 -5.50
C ILE A 45 -17.03 21.32 -4.13
N ILE A 46 -18.35 21.29 -3.93
CA ILE A 46 -18.94 20.86 -2.65
C ILE A 46 -18.59 19.42 -2.34
N VAL A 47 -18.77 18.50 -3.30
CA VAL A 47 -18.48 17.08 -3.08
C VAL A 47 -16.98 16.85 -2.80
N LEU A 48 -16.09 17.51 -3.56
CA LEU A 48 -14.65 17.45 -3.31
C LEU A 48 -14.27 18.05 -1.96
N SER A 49 -14.91 19.15 -1.55
CA SER A 49 -14.69 19.78 -0.24
C SER A 49 -15.13 18.87 0.89
N ILE A 50 -16.28 18.21 0.76
CA ILE A 50 -16.75 17.22 1.74
C ILE A 50 -15.76 16.06 1.83
N GLY A 51 -15.31 15.51 0.70
CA GLY A 51 -14.30 14.45 0.67
C GLY A 51 -12.99 14.89 1.31
N TRP A 52 -12.53 16.11 1.03
CA TRP A 52 -11.32 16.66 1.63
C TRP A 52 -11.44 16.87 3.14
N VAL A 53 -12.56 17.43 3.62
CA VAL A 53 -12.82 17.57 5.07
C VAL A 53 -12.93 16.20 5.73
N TYR A 54 -13.56 15.23 5.06
CA TYR A 54 -13.66 13.85 5.52
C TYR A 54 -12.26 13.24 5.73
N ASP A 55 -11.37 13.40 4.75
CA ASP A 55 -10.02 12.83 4.81
C ASP A 55 -9.10 13.54 5.80
N VAL A 56 -9.12 14.88 5.83
CA VAL A 56 -8.20 15.69 6.64
C VAL A 56 -8.65 15.81 8.10
N THR A 57 -9.93 16.07 8.36
CA THR A 57 -10.41 16.36 9.71
C THR A 57 -10.72 15.09 10.48
N PHE A 58 -11.42 14.15 9.86
CA PHE A 58 -11.84 12.93 10.56
C PHE A 58 -10.76 11.86 10.55
N GLY A 59 -9.80 11.91 9.60
CA GLY A 59 -8.64 11.03 9.62
C GLY A 59 -8.98 9.53 9.64
N LEU A 60 -10.21 9.14 9.28
CA LEU A 60 -10.72 7.77 9.40
C LEU A 60 -9.87 6.78 8.60
N TRP A 61 -9.29 7.24 7.48
CA TRP A 61 -8.31 6.47 6.72
C TRP A 61 -7.01 6.23 7.48
N ARG A 62 -6.54 7.20 8.28
CA ARG A 62 -5.33 7.05 9.09
C ARG A 62 -5.54 6.04 10.21
N GLU A 63 -6.68 6.10 10.88
CA GLU A 63 -7.04 5.12 11.91
C GLU A 63 -7.23 3.73 11.30
N HIS A 64 -7.93 3.63 10.16
CA HIS A 64 -8.07 2.37 9.44
C HIS A 64 -6.71 1.80 9.00
N LEU A 65 -5.81 2.62 8.44
CA LEU A 65 -4.45 2.21 8.07
C LEU A 65 -3.66 1.73 9.29
N THR A 66 -3.81 2.39 10.44
CA THR A 66 -3.18 1.98 11.70
C THR A 66 -3.71 0.62 12.14
N VAL A 67 -5.02 0.41 12.13
CA VAL A 67 -5.64 -0.88 12.45
C VAL A 67 -5.20 -1.98 11.47
N VAL A 68 -5.09 -1.67 10.17
CA VAL A 68 -4.58 -2.61 9.16
C VAL A 68 -3.13 -2.98 9.47
N GLN A 69 -2.31 -2.02 9.90
CA GLN A 69 -0.93 -2.26 10.28
C GLN A 69 -0.80 -3.06 11.59
N GLU A 70 -1.59 -2.74 12.61
CA GLU A 70 -1.61 -3.48 13.89
C GLU A 70 -2.13 -4.91 13.73
N ARG A 71 -3.10 -5.12 12.83
CA ARG A 71 -3.62 -6.44 12.47
C ARG A 71 -2.72 -7.17 11.49
N ASN A 72 -1.74 -6.51 10.90
CA ASN A 72 -0.79 -7.17 10.02
C ASN A 72 0.11 -8.07 10.87
N PRO A 73 0.00 -9.40 10.73
CA PRO A 73 0.81 -10.32 11.51
C PRO A 73 2.32 -10.12 11.27
N PHE A 74 2.73 -9.57 10.11
CA PHE A 74 4.12 -9.27 9.76
C PHE A 74 4.66 -7.95 10.31
N THR A 75 3.78 -7.11 10.88
CA THR A 75 4.21 -5.91 11.61
C THR A 75 4.22 -6.16 13.10
N THR A 76 3.32 -7.02 13.59
CA THR A 76 3.12 -7.22 15.04
C THR A 76 3.82 -8.47 15.59
N TYR A 77 3.93 -9.56 14.82
CA TYR A 77 4.36 -10.86 15.35
C TYR A 77 5.42 -11.61 14.53
N LYS A 78 5.44 -11.41 13.21
CA LYS A 78 6.35 -12.08 12.27
C LYS A 78 7.35 -11.08 11.72
N LEU A 79 8.55 -11.54 11.40
CA LEU A 79 9.61 -10.69 10.86
C LEU A 79 9.37 -10.47 9.36
N ASN A 80 9.22 -9.21 8.96
CA ASN A 80 9.13 -8.88 7.54
C ASN A 80 10.49 -9.12 6.83
N PRO A 81 10.50 -9.42 5.52
CA PRO A 81 11.73 -9.81 4.83
C PRO A 81 12.83 -8.72 4.81
N PRO A 82 12.55 -7.42 4.62
CA PRO A 82 13.59 -6.39 4.71
C PRO A 82 14.29 -6.33 6.07
N PHE A 83 13.54 -6.39 7.17
CA PHE A 83 14.14 -6.46 8.51
C PHE A 83 14.86 -7.79 8.73
N GLY A 84 14.34 -8.89 8.18
CA GLY A 84 14.99 -10.20 8.18
C GLY A 84 16.37 -10.20 7.51
N MET A 85 16.50 -9.52 6.37
CA MET A 85 17.79 -9.35 5.68
C MET A 85 18.81 -8.60 6.54
N ILE A 86 18.40 -7.49 7.15
CA ILE A 86 19.26 -6.72 8.05
C ILE A 86 19.67 -7.57 9.25
N LEU A 87 18.73 -8.29 9.85
CA LEU A 87 19.02 -9.18 10.97
C LEU A 87 19.98 -10.31 10.58
N SER A 88 19.83 -10.92 9.41
CA SER A 88 20.76 -11.94 8.92
C SER A 88 22.18 -11.41 8.73
N GLN A 89 22.30 -10.24 8.10
CA GLN A 89 23.61 -9.62 7.85
C GLN A 89 24.30 -9.24 9.17
N THR A 90 23.56 -8.60 10.08
CA THR A 90 24.08 -8.25 11.41
C THR A 90 24.44 -9.48 12.24
N ASN A 91 23.63 -10.54 12.21
CA ASN A 91 23.94 -11.79 12.90
C ASN A 91 25.21 -12.46 12.34
N THR A 92 25.39 -12.43 11.03
CA THR A 92 26.59 -12.96 10.37
C THR A 92 27.84 -12.17 10.76
N ILE A 93 27.73 -10.84 10.82
CA ILE A 93 28.83 -9.97 11.27
C ILE A 93 29.15 -10.26 12.74
N LEU A 94 28.14 -10.35 13.60
CA LEU A 94 28.30 -10.65 15.01
C LEU A 94 29.00 -12.00 15.22
N ARG A 95 28.56 -13.05 14.51
CA ARG A 95 29.18 -14.37 14.56
C ARG A 95 30.67 -14.34 14.18
N LYS A 96 31.03 -13.56 13.16
CA LYS A 96 32.43 -13.40 12.73
C LYS A 96 33.27 -12.62 13.73
N MET A 97 32.66 -11.71 14.49
CA MET A 97 33.32 -10.89 15.51
C MET A 97 33.36 -11.54 16.90
N ALA A 98 32.62 -12.63 17.10
CA ALA A 98 32.48 -13.27 18.41
C ALA A 98 33.77 -13.91 18.94
N ASP A 99 34.81 -14.09 18.12
CA ASP A 99 36.08 -14.74 18.48
C ASP A 99 35.92 -16.10 19.20
N GLY A 100 34.81 -16.80 18.96
CA GLY A 100 34.49 -18.07 19.61
C GLY A 100 33.83 -17.96 20.99
N ASP A 101 33.29 -16.80 21.37
CA ASP A 101 32.46 -16.64 22.57
C ASP A 101 31.18 -17.48 22.48
N ASP A 102 31.10 -18.53 23.30
CA ASP A 102 29.99 -19.48 23.32
C ASP A 102 28.62 -18.83 23.56
N GLU A 103 28.54 -17.74 24.33
CA GLU A 103 27.28 -17.05 24.60
C GLU A 103 26.81 -16.27 23.36
N VAL A 104 27.73 -15.62 22.66
CA VAL A 104 27.45 -14.91 21.42
C VAL A 104 27.07 -15.90 20.31
N ILE A 105 27.79 -17.01 20.19
CA ILE A 105 27.46 -18.07 19.22
C ILE A 105 26.07 -18.65 19.50
N ARG A 106 25.72 -18.92 20.77
CA ARG A 106 24.38 -19.37 21.16
C ARG A 106 23.28 -18.37 20.75
N HIS A 107 23.53 -17.08 20.90
CA HIS A 107 22.61 -16.03 20.45
C HIS A 107 22.46 -16.06 18.92
N CYS A 108 23.58 -16.14 18.19
CA CYS A 108 23.56 -16.21 16.74
C CYS A 108 22.78 -17.42 16.22
N ASP A 109 22.95 -18.59 16.86
CA ASP A 109 22.21 -19.81 16.51
C ASP A 109 20.69 -19.67 16.75
N PHE A 110 20.29 -18.92 17.78
CA PHE A 110 18.89 -18.63 18.02
C PHE A 110 18.30 -17.75 16.91
N VAL A 111 19.02 -16.71 16.52
CA VAL A 111 18.60 -15.79 15.46
C VAL A 111 18.50 -16.51 14.11
N ASP A 112 19.46 -17.37 13.78
CA ASP A 112 19.44 -18.14 12.53
C ASP A 112 18.21 -19.08 12.45
N ARG A 113 17.89 -19.81 13.53
CA ARG A 113 16.67 -20.63 13.60
C ARG A 113 15.39 -19.80 13.48
N TRP A 114 15.37 -18.61 14.06
CA TRP A 114 14.21 -17.72 13.96
C TRP A 114 14.03 -17.19 12.53
N LEU A 115 15.12 -16.82 11.86
CA LEU A 115 15.09 -16.39 10.47
C LEU A 115 14.65 -17.53 9.54
N GLU A 116 15.16 -18.75 9.76
CA GLU A 116 14.75 -19.93 8.99
C GLU A 116 13.25 -20.21 9.11
N TRP A 117 12.69 -20.13 10.31
CA TRP A 117 11.24 -20.26 10.51
C TRP A 117 10.43 -19.14 9.83
N ASN A 118 10.95 -17.91 9.78
CA ASN A 118 10.27 -16.81 9.10
C ASN A 118 10.29 -16.98 7.58
N ALA A 119 11.36 -17.55 7.01
CA ALA A 119 11.47 -17.81 5.58
C ALA A 119 10.40 -18.78 5.06
N GLU A 120 9.84 -19.65 5.91
CA GLU A 120 8.71 -20.53 5.56
C GLU A 120 7.37 -19.79 5.41
N GLN A 121 7.29 -18.51 5.79
CA GLN A 121 6.05 -17.75 5.74
C GLN A 121 5.81 -17.17 4.33
N GLU A 122 4.57 -17.20 3.86
CA GLU A 122 4.17 -16.75 2.52
C GLU A 122 4.71 -15.36 2.13
N ILE A 123 4.85 -14.42 3.08
CA ILE A 123 5.37 -13.07 2.80
C ILE A 123 6.82 -13.10 2.29
N TRP A 124 7.62 -14.05 2.75
CA TRP A 124 8.99 -14.23 2.30
C TRP A 124 8.99 -14.72 0.86
N SER A 125 8.19 -15.75 0.54
CA SER A 125 8.01 -16.23 -0.83
C SER A 125 7.51 -15.15 -1.78
N ARG A 126 6.53 -14.33 -1.37
CA ARG A 126 6.03 -13.19 -2.16
C ARG A 126 7.10 -12.13 -2.41
N THR A 127 7.88 -11.83 -1.38
CA THR A 127 8.93 -10.81 -1.48
C THR A 127 10.08 -11.29 -2.35
N MET A 128 10.46 -12.57 -2.22
CA MET A 128 11.42 -13.24 -3.08
C MET A 128 11.00 -13.21 -4.55
N SER A 129 9.75 -13.58 -4.84
CA SER A 129 9.17 -13.50 -6.19
C SER A 129 9.22 -12.06 -6.74
N SER A 130 8.84 -11.08 -5.91
CA SER A 130 8.92 -9.67 -6.28
C SER A 130 10.36 -9.19 -6.51
N TRP A 131 11.33 -9.63 -5.71
CA TRP A 131 12.74 -9.28 -5.88
C TRP A 131 13.33 -9.88 -7.14
N LYS A 132 13.07 -11.16 -7.43
CA LYS A 132 13.47 -11.80 -8.69
C LYS A 132 12.96 -11.02 -9.91
N ASN A 133 11.71 -10.56 -9.86
CA ASN A 133 11.10 -9.75 -10.93
C ASN A 133 11.67 -8.34 -11.06
N ILE A 134 12.01 -7.68 -9.95
CA ILE A 134 12.46 -6.28 -9.94
C ILE A 134 13.97 -6.15 -10.15
N ILE A 135 14.73 -7.04 -9.51
CA ILE A 135 16.19 -7.00 -9.46
C ILE A 135 16.79 -7.86 -10.60
N GLU A 136 16.01 -8.77 -11.18
CA GLU A 136 16.45 -9.72 -12.23
C GLU A 136 17.66 -10.58 -11.81
N ASP A 137 17.81 -10.80 -10.50
CA ASP A 137 18.86 -11.61 -9.88
C ASP A 137 18.23 -12.71 -9.00
N GLU A 138 18.95 -13.81 -8.79
CA GLU A 138 18.34 -15.06 -8.35
C GLU A 138 17.94 -15.09 -6.88
N ASP A 139 18.64 -14.41 -5.96
CA ASP A 139 18.25 -14.31 -4.54
C ASP A 139 19.18 -13.33 -3.82
N PRO A 140 18.72 -12.49 -2.86
CA PRO A 140 19.62 -12.01 -1.83
C PRO A 140 20.41 -13.17 -1.18
N PHE A 141 21.66 -12.90 -0.81
CA PHE A 141 22.50 -13.89 -0.15
C PHE A 141 21.97 -14.25 1.26
N LEU A 142 21.16 -15.31 1.36
CA LEU A 142 20.55 -15.82 2.60
C LEU A 142 21.41 -16.93 3.24
N ILE A 143 22.56 -16.55 3.82
CA ILE A 143 23.53 -17.51 4.40
C ILE A 143 23.00 -18.35 5.57
N HIS A 144 21.98 -17.84 6.26
CA HIS A 144 21.39 -18.48 7.43
C HIS A 144 20.44 -19.63 7.09
N LEU A 145 20.00 -19.72 5.82
CA LEU A 145 19.11 -20.79 5.38
C LEU A 145 19.90 -22.04 5.03
N SER A 146 19.39 -23.19 5.48
CA SER A 146 19.82 -24.48 4.96
C SER A 146 19.47 -24.61 3.46
N GLU A 147 20.19 -25.48 2.73
CA GLU A 147 19.91 -25.74 1.31
C GLU A 147 18.45 -26.20 1.10
N GLU A 148 17.92 -27.02 2.02
CA GLU A 148 16.53 -27.48 1.98
C GLU A 148 15.56 -26.30 2.11
N SER A 149 15.75 -25.42 3.10
CA SER A 149 14.89 -24.26 3.33
C SER A 149 14.97 -23.25 2.18
N ARG A 150 16.14 -23.07 1.57
CA ARG A 150 16.31 -22.22 0.39
C ARG A 150 15.55 -22.76 -0.82
N ASN A 151 15.71 -24.04 -1.14
CA ASN A 151 14.98 -24.68 -2.25
C ASN A 151 13.46 -24.59 -2.06
N LYS A 152 12.97 -24.75 -0.83
CA LYS A 152 11.54 -24.59 -0.51
C LYS A 152 11.06 -23.16 -0.73
N LEU A 153 11.84 -22.17 -0.30
CA LEU A 153 11.52 -20.76 -0.48
C LEU A 153 11.48 -20.37 -1.96
N GLU A 154 12.49 -20.79 -2.74
CA GLU A 154 12.54 -20.58 -4.19
C GLU A 154 11.35 -21.21 -4.90
N THR A 155 11.06 -22.49 -4.63
CA THR A 155 9.89 -23.19 -5.21
C THR A 155 8.60 -22.44 -4.87
N SER A 156 8.43 -22.05 -3.60
CA SER A 156 7.23 -21.33 -3.16
C SER A 156 7.11 -19.94 -3.79
N ALA A 157 8.24 -19.28 -4.09
CA ALA A 157 8.26 -17.98 -4.77
C ALA A 157 7.92 -18.08 -6.25
N GLU A 158 8.31 -19.17 -6.91
CA GLU A 158 7.95 -19.47 -8.31
C GLU A 158 6.46 -19.82 -8.43
N ASP A 159 5.92 -20.66 -7.53
CA ASP A 159 4.50 -21.02 -7.50
C ASP A 159 3.56 -19.81 -7.31
N LEU A 160 4.06 -18.71 -6.73
CA LEU A 160 3.29 -17.49 -6.50
C LEU A 160 3.20 -16.57 -7.72
N GLN A 161 3.95 -16.81 -8.81
CA GLN A 161 3.92 -15.97 -10.02
C GLN A 161 2.63 -16.13 -10.86
N ASP A 162 1.78 -17.13 -10.57
CA ASP A 162 0.63 -17.50 -11.41
C ASP A 162 -0.73 -16.84 -11.04
N PHE A 163 -0.74 -15.69 -10.35
CA PHE A 163 -1.98 -14.94 -10.03
C PHE A 163 -1.93 -13.44 -10.37
#